data_AF-A0A3B0Y2U6-F1
#
_entry.id   AF-A0A3B0Y2U6-F1
#
_cell.length_a   1.000
_cell.length_b   1.000
_cell.length_c   1.000
_cell.angle_alpha   90.00
_cell.angle_beta   90.00
_cell.angle_gamma   90.00
#
_symmetry.space_group_name_H-M   'P 1'
#
loop_
_entity.id
_entity.type
_entity.pdbx_description
1 polymer ?
#
loop_
_entity_poly.entity_id
_entity_poly.type
_entity_poly.pdbx_seq_one_letter_code
_entity_poly.pdbx_strand_id
1 'polypeptide(L)'
;MKNISGLLIFTIALLLSGCGSSGGGGTATGTGGGGGTPTDTSIDFSLFPPTFFTSYDVSADLTGTFSNGVNPDVAVTGSVTEKIQAQSTFLGQAAIPFRMTTTFTSSIAYGTAVITNYYNMDAANRRFLGSEDDVTSTALTTPTVIPKTARIGDSGSVGVYVDVDGLESTITWRLEDGFDGKAKLIVFNKTNKASGAPDNTVTTTYLIQADGTRLSVEIVTYNETVKITNTLSGVYK
;
A
#
# COMPACT_ATOMS: atom_id res chain seq x y z
N MET A 1 -18.80 25.10 -19.92
CA MET A 1 -18.19 24.52 -18.71
C MET A 1 -17.06 23.63 -19.18
N LYS A 2 -15.82 23.93 -18.77
CA LYS A 2 -14.62 23.21 -19.25
C LYS A 2 -14.56 21.86 -18.54
N ASN A 3 -14.65 20.78 -19.31
CA ASN A 3 -14.35 19.44 -18.85
C ASN A 3 -12.92 19.45 -18.32
N ILE A 4 -12.75 19.23 -17.01
CA ILE A 4 -11.45 18.93 -16.43
C ILE A 4 -11.16 17.48 -16.84
N SER A 5 -10.74 17.31 -18.09
CA SER A 5 -10.12 16.09 -18.62
C SER A 5 -8.66 16.07 -18.15
N GLY A 6 -8.50 15.99 -16.83
CA GLY A 6 -7.22 15.86 -16.14
C GLY A 6 -7.20 14.54 -15.39
N LEU A 7 -7.03 13.46 -16.16
CA LEU A 7 -6.22 12.28 -15.85
C LEU A 7 -5.98 12.07 -14.34
N LEU A 8 -6.96 11.43 -13.70
CA LEU A 8 -6.91 10.99 -12.32
C LEU A 8 -6.21 9.62 -12.36
N ILE A 9 -4.92 9.60 -12.03
CA ILE A 9 -4.15 8.37 -12.06
C ILE A 9 -4.16 7.77 -10.67
N PHE A 10 -4.66 6.56 -10.66
CA PHE A 10 -4.85 5.73 -9.50
C PHE A 10 -3.66 4.81 -9.41
N THR A 11 -2.90 4.91 -8.32
CA THR A 11 -2.22 3.75 -7.76
C THR A 11 -2.74 3.65 -6.34
N ILE A 12 -3.76 2.79 -6.18
CA ILE A 12 -4.70 2.59 -5.06
C ILE A 12 -5.88 3.57 -5.09
N ALA A 13 -7.10 3.03 -5.30
CA ALA A 13 -8.29 3.84 -5.57
C ALA A 13 -8.64 4.94 -4.58
N LEU A 14 -8.77 6.15 -5.11
CA LEU A 14 -9.65 7.23 -4.69
C LEU A 14 -10.51 7.83 -5.84
N LEU A 15 -11.63 7.18 -6.21
CA LEU A 15 -12.69 7.85 -6.98
C LEU A 15 -13.61 8.47 -5.93
N LEU A 16 -13.52 9.78 -5.75
CA LEU A 16 -14.54 10.57 -5.04
C LEU A 16 -14.93 11.77 -5.90
N SER A 17 -16.13 11.70 -6.47
CA SER A 17 -16.82 12.81 -7.12
C SER A 17 -17.98 13.31 -6.25
N GLY A 18 -17.92 14.60 -5.84
CA GLY A 18 -19.00 15.44 -5.28
C GLY A 18 -19.23 15.33 -3.76
N CYS A 19 -19.71 16.31 -2.99
CA CYS A 19 -19.99 17.75 -3.11
C CYS A 19 -20.46 18.24 -1.71
N GLY A 20 -19.97 19.38 -1.18
CA GLY A 20 -20.73 20.20 -0.20
C GLY A 20 -20.17 20.42 1.22
N SER A 21 -19.84 21.69 1.49
CA SER A 21 -20.19 22.52 2.67
C SER A 21 -19.76 22.18 4.12
N SER A 22 -18.94 23.11 4.65
CA SER A 22 -18.96 23.75 6.00
C SER A 22 -18.62 22.97 7.27
N GLY A 23 -17.45 23.30 7.84
CA GLY A 23 -17.37 24.01 9.13
C GLY A 23 -16.92 23.22 10.37
N GLY A 24 -15.81 23.66 10.97
CA GLY A 24 -15.52 23.47 12.40
C GLY A 24 -14.22 22.72 12.70
N GLY A 25 -13.16 23.47 13.04
CA GLY A 25 -11.86 22.92 13.38
C GLY A 25 -11.78 22.30 14.78
N GLY A 26 -10.94 21.28 14.90
CA GLY A 26 -10.51 20.67 16.17
C GLY A 26 -9.21 19.91 15.94
N THR A 27 -8.14 20.35 16.58
CA THR A 27 -6.80 19.75 16.57
C THR A 27 -6.79 18.41 17.32
N ALA A 28 -6.34 17.33 16.69
CA ALA A 28 -6.12 16.03 17.34
C ALA A 28 -4.64 15.82 17.70
N THR A 29 -4.36 15.78 18.99
CA THR A 29 -3.10 15.34 19.61
C THR A 29 -3.07 13.82 19.71
N GLY A 30 -2.16 13.18 18.97
CA GLY A 30 -1.86 11.75 19.12
C GLY A 30 -0.74 11.52 20.12
N THR A 31 -0.94 10.59 21.06
CA THR A 31 0.13 9.80 21.72
C THR A 31 -0.51 8.66 22.50
N GLY A 32 -0.24 7.42 22.08
CA GLY A 32 -0.67 6.21 22.77
C GLY A 32 0.23 5.03 22.39
N GLY A 33 1.54 5.17 22.60
CA GLY A 33 2.48 4.06 22.42
C GLY A 33 2.36 3.07 23.58
N GLY A 34 1.68 1.95 23.36
CA GLY A 34 1.68 0.82 24.28
C GLY A 34 3.07 0.16 24.31
N GLY A 35 3.65 0.04 25.50
CA GLY A 35 4.96 -0.55 25.73
C GLY A 35 4.94 -2.08 25.70
N GLY A 36 5.28 -2.66 24.54
CA GLY A 36 5.65 -4.07 24.43
C GLY A 36 7.14 -4.29 24.73
N THR A 37 7.55 -5.55 24.87
CA THR A 37 8.98 -5.89 25.02
C THR A 37 9.67 -5.73 23.66
N PRO A 38 10.80 -5.01 23.57
CA PRO A 38 11.54 -4.90 22.32
C PRO A 38 11.86 -6.27 21.72
N THR A 39 11.70 -6.41 20.41
CA THR A 39 11.98 -7.67 19.72
C THR A 39 13.48 -7.85 19.51
N ASP A 40 13.95 -9.10 19.62
CA ASP A 40 15.34 -9.45 19.29
C ASP A 40 15.64 -9.16 17.82
N THR A 41 16.54 -8.20 17.58
CA THR A 41 16.95 -7.76 16.23
C THR A 41 17.75 -8.81 15.45
N SER A 42 18.15 -9.91 16.08
CA SER A 42 18.81 -11.03 15.40
C SER A 42 17.84 -12.01 14.72
N ILE A 43 16.54 -11.91 14.99
CA ILE A 43 15.51 -12.72 14.35
C ILE A 43 15.38 -12.35 12.87
N ASP A 44 15.47 -13.36 11.99
CA ASP A 44 15.16 -13.21 10.58
C ASP A 44 13.63 -13.30 10.38
N PHE A 45 13.05 -12.27 9.78
CA PHE A 45 11.64 -12.20 9.41
C PHE A 45 11.46 -12.45 7.92
N SER A 46 10.55 -13.34 7.53
CA SER A 46 10.15 -13.48 6.12
C SER A 46 9.35 -12.26 5.67
N LEU A 47 9.70 -11.69 4.50
CA LEU A 47 8.96 -10.56 3.94
C LEU A 47 7.64 -10.98 3.27
N PHE A 48 7.49 -12.27 3.00
CA PHE A 48 6.29 -12.85 2.42
C PHE A 48 5.76 -13.98 3.31
N PRO A 49 4.44 -14.08 3.52
CA PRO A 49 3.82 -15.26 4.10
C PRO A 49 4.21 -16.55 3.36
N PRO A 50 4.24 -17.72 4.04
CA PRO A 50 4.64 -18.98 3.42
C PRO A 50 3.81 -19.37 2.18
N THR A 51 2.53 -18.96 2.14
CA THR A 51 1.58 -19.27 1.05
C THR A 51 1.43 -18.14 0.04
N PHE A 52 2.19 -17.04 0.17
CA PHE A 52 2.00 -15.80 -0.61
C PHE A 52 2.00 -16.02 -2.13
N PHE A 53 2.87 -16.92 -2.62
CA PHE A 53 3.05 -17.21 -4.04
C PHE A 53 2.42 -18.53 -4.50
N THR A 54 1.53 -19.12 -3.70
CA THR A 54 0.88 -20.41 -4.03
C THR A 54 -0.64 -20.40 -3.84
N SER A 55 -1.13 -19.97 -2.68
CA SER A 55 -2.55 -20.11 -2.31
C SER A 55 -3.04 -19.00 -1.37
N TYR A 56 -2.44 -17.81 -1.45
CA TYR A 56 -2.75 -16.70 -0.56
C TYR A 56 -4.13 -16.11 -0.81
N ASP A 57 -4.94 -16.04 0.24
CA ASP A 57 -6.27 -15.41 0.24
C ASP A 57 -6.56 -14.98 1.68
N VAL A 58 -6.49 -13.67 1.95
CA VAL A 58 -6.74 -13.11 3.29
C VAL A 58 -7.60 -11.86 3.17
N SER A 59 -8.27 -11.50 4.27
CA SER A 59 -9.04 -10.26 4.34
C SER A 59 -8.99 -9.63 5.73
N ALA A 60 -9.22 -8.32 5.79
CA ALA A 60 -9.39 -7.58 7.03
C ALA A 60 -10.53 -6.57 6.87
N ASP A 61 -11.33 -6.40 7.92
CA ASP A 61 -12.21 -5.24 8.03
C ASP A 61 -11.37 -4.06 8.53
N LEU A 62 -11.57 -2.90 7.92
CA LEU A 62 -10.78 -1.71 8.18
C LEU A 62 -11.62 -0.65 8.89
N THR A 63 -10.97 0.06 9.80
CA THR A 63 -11.48 1.31 10.39
C THR A 63 -10.38 2.36 10.42
N GLY A 64 -10.76 3.62 10.38
CA GLY A 64 -9.82 4.72 10.55
C GLY A 64 -10.43 6.06 10.19
N THR A 65 -9.63 6.93 9.57
CA THR A 65 -9.99 8.32 9.35
C THR A 65 -9.69 8.80 7.94
N PHE A 66 -10.53 9.70 7.46
CA PHE A 66 -10.34 10.54 6.29
C PHE A 66 -10.13 11.96 6.78
N SER A 67 -9.14 12.65 6.24
CA SER A 67 -8.92 14.07 6.47
C SER A 67 -8.75 14.77 5.14
N ASN A 68 -9.56 15.80 4.90
CA ASN A 68 -9.27 16.83 3.91
C ASN A 68 -9.18 18.15 4.65
N GLY A 69 -8.45 19.17 4.17
CA GLY A 69 -8.23 20.42 4.92
C GLY A 69 -9.47 21.16 5.45
N VAL A 70 -10.69 20.67 5.18
CA VAL A 70 -11.97 21.13 5.71
C VAL A 70 -12.53 20.21 6.80
N ASN A 71 -12.44 18.88 6.64
CA ASN A 71 -13.00 17.87 7.55
C ASN A 71 -11.86 17.03 8.13
N PRO A 72 -11.29 17.42 9.29
CA PRO A 72 -10.32 16.58 9.97
C PRO A 72 -11.02 15.33 10.53
N ASP A 73 -10.40 14.18 10.36
CA ASP A 73 -10.71 12.94 11.08
C ASP A 73 -12.14 12.40 10.93
N VAL A 74 -12.72 12.49 9.73
CA VAL A 74 -13.99 11.83 9.40
C VAL A 74 -13.81 10.33 9.53
N ALA A 75 -14.63 9.66 10.33
CA ALA A 75 -14.57 8.21 10.49
C ALA A 75 -14.81 7.49 9.15
N VAL A 76 -13.97 6.51 8.85
CA VAL A 76 -14.04 5.66 7.67
C VAL A 76 -14.06 4.20 8.11
N THR A 77 -14.91 3.40 7.48
CA THR A 77 -14.85 1.94 7.55
C THR A 77 -14.55 1.38 6.18
N GLY A 78 -14.09 0.13 6.10
CA GLY A 78 -13.72 -0.47 4.83
C GLY A 78 -13.36 -1.93 4.96
N SER A 79 -12.76 -2.46 3.91
CA SER A 79 -12.17 -3.78 3.91
C SER A 79 -10.97 -3.83 2.97
N VAL A 80 -10.07 -4.77 3.21
CA VAL A 80 -9.04 -5.16 2.25
C VAL A 80 -9.10 -6.66 2.05
N THR A 81 -8.93 -7.09 0.81
CA THR A 81 -8.76 -8.48 0.40
C THR A 81 -7.48 -8.58 -0.41
N GLU A 82 -6.68 -9.60 -0.11
CA GLU A 82 -5.42 -9.86 -0.78
C GLU A 82 -5.39 -11.30 -1.26
N LYS A 83 -5.24 -11.49 -2.57
CA LYS A 83 -5.46 -12.79 -3.19
C LYS A 83 -4.52 -13.05 -4.36
N ILE A 84 -3.79 -14.16 -4.30
CA ILE A 84 -3.05 -14.67 -5.45
C ILE A 84 -4.01 -15.10 -6.57
N GLN A 85 -3.66 -14.80 -7.81
CA GLN A 85 -4.41 -15.23 -8.98
C GLN A 85 -3.71 -16.40 -9.69
N ALA A 86 -4.40 -17.01 -10.63
CA ALA A 86 -3.76 -17.96 -11.54
C ALA A 86 -2.58 -17.30 -12.26
N GLN A 87 -1.51 -18.06 -12.47
CA GLN A 87 -0.32 -17.58 -13.20
C GLN A 87 -0.74 -17.03 -14.56
N SER A 88 -0.12 -15.93 -14.97
CA SER A 88 -0.42 -15.29 -16.26
C SER A 88 0.87 -14.72 -16.88
N THR A 89 0.72 -13.83 -17.84
CA THR A 89 1.82 -13.05 -18.40
C THR A 89 1.66 -11.57 -18.09
N PHE A 90 2.77 -10.88 -17.84
CA PHE A 90 2.83 -9.43 -17.72
C PHE A 90 3.87 -8.89 -18.71
N LEU A 91 3.46 -8.07 -19.68
CA LEU A 91 4.33 -7.57 -20.75
C LEU A 91 5.09 -8.68 -21.50
N GLY A 92 4.41 -9.80 -21.76
CA GLY A 92 4.98 -10.95 -22.48
C GLY A 92 5.89 -11.87 -21.66
N GLN A 93 6.12 -11.59 -20.37
CA GLN A 93 6.87 -12.47 -19.47
C GLN A 93 5.94 -13.24 -18.53
N ALA A 94 6.26 -14.48 -18.18
CA ALA A 94 5.49 -15.24 -17.20
C ALA A 94 5.53 -14.56 -15.82
N ALA A 95 4.38 -14.43 -15.17
CA ALA A 95 4.23 -13.70 -13.92
C ALA A 95 3.23 -14.38 -12.96
N ILE A 96 3.40 -14.08 -11.67
CA ILE A 96 2.47 -14.42 -10.58
C ILE A 96 1.67 -13.16 -10.26
N PRO A 97 0.38 -13.08 -10.64
CA PRO A 97 -0.44 -11.93 -10.31
C PRO A 97 -0.97 -12.05 -8.88
N PHE A 98 -0.96 -10.93 -8.17
CA PHE A 98 -1.45 -10.79 -6.80
C PHE A 98 -2.42 -9.62 -6.75
N ARG A 99 -3.70 -9.91 -6.51
CA ARG A 99 -4.76 -8.90 -6.48
C ARG A 99 -4.98 -8.39 -5.07
N MET A 100 -4.90 -7.08 -4.90
CA MET A 100 -5.36 -6.37 -3.72
C MET A 100 -6.64 -5.63 -4.06
N THR A 101 -7.69 -5.82 -3.25
CA THR A 101 -8.94 -5.06 -3.34
C THR A 101 -9.15 -4.33 -2.03
N THR A 102 -9.26 -3.00 -2.06
CA THR A 102 -9.52 -2.18 -0.88
C THR A 102 -10.82 -1.42 -1.08
N THR A 103 -11.77 -1.54 -0.18
CA THR A 103 -13.00 -0.74 -0.18
C THR A 103 -12.99 0.19 1.02
N PHE A 104 -13.59 1.36 0.88
CA PHE A 104 -13.84 2.24 2.02
C PHE A 104 -15.15 3.01 1.86
N THR A 105 -15.71 3.42 2.99
CA THR A 105 -16.97 4.16 3.10
C THR A 105 -16.90 5.08 4.31
N SER A 106 -17.39 6.30 4.14
CA SER A 106 -17.55 7.31 5.18
C SER A 106 -18.89 8.04 4.99
N SER A 107 -19.18 9.01 5.85
CA SER A 107 -20.38 9.84 5.73
C SER A 107 -20.39 10.74 4.49
N ILE A 108 -19.23 10.97 3.86
CA ILE A 108 -19.08 11.92 2.75
C ILE A 108 -18.47 11.29 1.49
N ALA A 109 -18.08 10.03 1.55
CA ALA A 109 -17.23 9.41 0.55
C ALA A 109 -17.36 7.88 0.53
N TYR A 110 -17.25 7.28 -0.66
CA TYR A 110 -17.04 5.84 -0.82
C TYR A 110 -16.05 5.58 -1.96
N GLY A 111 -15.30 4.48 -1.89
CA GLY A 111 -14.36 4.12 -2.94
C GLY A 111 -14.02 2.64 -2.94
N THR A 112 -13.55 2.15 -4.09
CA THR A 112 -13.05 0.79 -4.26
C THR A 112 -11.82 0.79 -5.15
N ALA A 113 -10.75 0.18 -4.66
CA ALA A 113 -9.47 -0.04 -5.31
C ALA A 113 -9.33 -1.48 -5.69
N VAL A 114 -8.90 -1.74 -6.93
CA VAL A 114 -8.43 -3.06 -7.34
C VAL A 114 -7.10 -2.85 -8.02
N ILE A 115 -6.05 -3.47 -7.49
CA ILE A 115 -4.72 -3.48 -8.11
C ILE A 115 -4.29 -4.91 -8.25
N THR A 116 -3.71 -5.23 -9.41
CA THR A 116 -3.01 -6.49 -9.63
C THR A 116 -1.52 -6.21 -9.70
N ASN A 117 -0.79 -6.69 -8.70
CA ASN A 117 0.67 -6.64 -8.62
C ASN A 117 1.26 -7.89 -9.30
N TYR A 118 2.24 -7.71 -10.17
CA TYR A 118 2.87 -8.82 -10.88
C TYR A 118 4.28 -9.08 -10.36
N TYR A 119 4.57 -10.35 -10.07
CA TYR A 119 5.91 -10.79 -9.68
C TYR A 119 6.46 -11.79 -10.68
N ASN A 120 7.78 -11.87 -10.82
CA ASN A 120 8.39 -12.90 -11.65
C ASN A 120 8.20 -14.31 -11.04
N MET A 121 8.38 -15.34 -11.87
CA MET A 121 8.23 -16.74 -11.47
C MET A 121 9.38 -17.30 -10.62
N ASP A 122 10.58 -16.70 -10.70
CA ASP A 122 11.78 -17.19 -10.00
C ASP A 122 11.67 -17.00 -8.49
N ALA A 123 11.49 -18.11 -7.77
CA ALA A 123 11.38 -18.13 -6.32
C ALA A 123 12.69 -17.82 -5.60
N ALA A 124 13.86 -17.94 -6.24
CA ALA A 124 15.15 -17.57 -5.65
C ALA A 124 15.41 -16.07 -5.78
N ASN A 125 14.97 -15.46 -6.87
CA ASN A 125 15.18 -14.05 -7.19
C ASN A 125 13.85 -13.33 -7.42
N ARG A 126 12.98 -13.33 -6.41
CA ARG A 126 11.66 -12.71 -6.54
C ARG A 126 11.80 -11.20 -6.78
N ARG A 127 11.15 -10.70 -7.82
CA ARG A 127 11.14 -9.30 -8.25
C ARG A 127 9.71 -8.87 -8.50
N PHE A 128 9.41 -7.62 -8.15
CA PHE A 128 8.17 -6.96 -8.55
C PHE A 128 8.34 -6.43 -9.98
N LEU A 129 7.43 -6.79 -10.88
CA LEU A 129 7.53 -6.46 -12.31
C LEU A 129 6.78 -5.17 -12.66
N GLY A 130 5.74 -4.86 -11.88
CA GLY A 130 4.84 -3.75 -12.11
C GLY A 130 3.43 -4.06 -11.60
N SER A 131 2.52 -3.12 -11.79
CA SER A 131 1.12 -3.26 -11.43
C SER A 131 0.21 -2.95 -12.61
N GLU A 132 -1.02 -3.45 -12.52
CA GLU A 132 -2.12 -3.07 -13.37
C GLU A 132 -3.32 -2.72 -12.50
N ASP A 133 -3.84 -1.52 -12.72
CA ASP A 133 -5.14 -1.07 -12.26
C ASP A 133 -5.91 -0.47 -13.46
N ASP A 134 -6.27 0.81 -13.41
CA ASP A 134 -6.78 1.54 -14.57
C ASP A 134 -5.65 1.84 -15.58
N VAL A 135 -4.40 1.90 -15.09
CA VAL A 135 -3.20 2.04 -15.90
C VAL A 135 -2.18 0.95 -15.58
N THR A 136 -1.34 0.63 -16.56
CA THR A 136 -0.23 -0.30 -16.39
C THR A 136 1.01 0.47 -15.98
N SER A 137 1.62 0.11 -14.86
CA SER A 137 2.92 0.60 -14.43
C SER A 137 4.01 -0.44 -14.73
N THR A 138 5.15 0.01 -15.24
CA THR A 138 6.25 -0.87 -15.65
C THR A 138 7.57 -0.37 -15.10
N ALA A 139 8.49 -1.30 -14.83
CA ALA A 139 9.77 -0.93 -14.25
C ALA A 139 10.61 -0.08 -15.22
N LEU A 140 11.07 1.10 -14.77
CA LEU A 140 11.99 1.95 -15.53
C LEU A 140 13.40 1.36 -15.63
N THR A 141 13.79 0.60 -14.61
CA THR A 141 15.07 -0.10 -14.51
C THR A 141 14.83 -1.55 -14.12
N THR A 142 15.86 -2.40 -14.19
CA THR A 142 15.75 -3.77 -13.70
C THR A 142 15.32 -3.75 -12.23
N PRO A 143 14.14 -4.29 -11.87
CA PRO A 143 13.66 -4.28 -10.50
C PRO A 143 14.62 -4.96 -9.54
N THR A 144 14.70 -4.53 -8.29
CA THR A 144 15.57 -5.15 -7.30
C THR A 144 15.02 -6.51 -6.86
N VAL A 145 15.90 -7.45 -6.52
CA VAL A 145 15.48 -8.69 -5.85
C VAL A 145 14.97 -8.32 -4.46
N ILE A 146 13.72 -8.72 -4.17
CA ILE A 146 13.17 -8.57 -2.83
C ILE A 146 13.73 -9.72 -2.00
N PRO A 147 14.43 -9.45 -0.88
CA PRO A 147 14.99 -10.51 -0.08
C PRO A 147 13.87 -11.37 0.52
N LYS A 148 14.14 -12.66 0.68
CA LYS A 148 13.16 -13.58 1.29
C LYS A 148 12.97 -13.26 2.77
N THR A 149 14.07 -12.97 3.45
CA THR A 149 14.12 -12.65 4.86
C THR A 149 14.93 -11.38 5.09
N ALA A 150 14.62 -10.66 6.16
CA ALA A 150 15.35 -9.48 6.62
C ALA A 150 15.22 -9.36 8.14
N ARG A 151 16.03 -8.50 8.76
CA ARG A 151 16.03 -8.23 10.20
C ARG A 151 15.47 -6.85 10.50
N ILE A 152 15.06 -6.65 11.76
CA ILE A 152 14.67 -5.31 12.23
C ILE A 152 15.84 -4.34 12.04
N GLY A 153 15.58 -3.22 11.40
CA GLY A 153 16.59 -2.22 10.99
C GLY A 153 16.99 -2.32 9.51
N ASP A 154 16.72 -3.44 8.84
CA ASP A 154 16.98 -3.58 7.41
C ASP A 154 15.98 -2.77 6.56
N SER A 155 16.45 -2.34 5.40
CA SER A 155 15.63 -1.65 4.40
C SER A 155 16.17 -1.85 2.99
N GLY A 156 15.33 -1.57 2.00
CA GLY A 156 15.71 -1.70 0.60
C GLY A 156 14.75 -1.00 -0.37
N SER A 157 15.16 -0.97 -1.64
CA SER A 157 14.32 -0.53 -2.75
C SER A 157 13.71 -1.74 -3.45
N VAL A 158 12.45 -1.63 -3.86
CA VAL A 158 11.80 -2.58 -4.76
C VAL A 158 12.06 -2.17 -6.22
N GLY A 159 12.00 -0.86 -6.52
CA GLY A 159 12.32 -0.30 -7.83
C GLY A 159 11.66 1.04 -8.08
N VAL A 160 11.84 1.53 -9.31
CA VAL A 160 11.17 2.72 -9.85
C VAL A 160 10.34 2.29 -11.06
N TYR A 161 9.09 2.72 -11.09
CA TYR A 161 8.08 2.31 -12.08
C TYR A 161 7.48 3.55 -12.72
N VAL A 162 7.18 3.45 -14.02
CA VAL A 162 6.48 4.50 -14.76
C VAL A 162 5.21 3.94 -15.35
N ASP A 163 4.13 4.71 -15.30
CA ASP A 163 2.91 4.41 -16.03
C ASP A 163 2.89 5.04 -17.42
N VAL A 164 1.81 4.81 -18.15
CA VAL A 164 1.61 5.32 -19.53
C VAL A 164 1.46 6.84 -19.59
N ASP A 165 1.17 7.49 -18.47
CA ASP A 165 0.97 8.92 -18.34
C ASP A 165 2.24 9.64 -17.84
N GLY A 166 3.30 8.87 -17.58
CA GLY A 166 4.59 9.37 -17.15
C GLY A 166 4.67 9.68 -15.65
N LEU A 167 3.76 9.17 -14.82
CA LEU A 167 3.98 9.23 -13.38
C LEU A 167 5.03 8.22 -12.96
N GLU A 168 5.92 8.66 -12.08
CA GLU A 168 7.02 7.86 -11.59
C GLU A 168 6.75 7.45 -10.14
N SER A 169 6.59 6.15 -9.89
CA SER A 169 6.45 5.55 -8.57
C SER A 169 7.76 4.93 -8.09
N THR A 170 8.26 5.39 -6.95
CA THR A 170 9.38 4.77 -6.24
C THR A 170 8.86 3.95 -5.06
N ILE A 171 9.20 2.67 -5.02
CA ILE A 171 8.75 1.74 -3.97
C ILE A 171 9.95 1.30 -3.13
N THR A 172 9.82 1.45 -1.80
CA THR A 172 10.81 1.02 -0.81
C THR A 172 10.17 0.19 0.29
N TRP A 173 10.98 -0.57 1.03
CA TRP A 173 10.56 -1.33 2.19
C TRP A 173 11.54 -1.15 3.35
N ARG A 174 11.06 -1.32 4.58
CA ARG A 174 11.89 -1.44 5.78
C ARG A 174 11.22 -2.28 6.85
N LEU A 175 12.03 -2.85 7.75
CA LEU A 175 11.56 -3.54 8.93
C LEU A 175 11.83 -2.70 10.19
N GLU A 176 10.79 -2.43 10.95
CA GLU A 176 10.86 -1.79 12.27
C GLU A 176 10.40 -2.78 13.36
N ASP A 177 10.71 -2.48 14.63
CA ASP A 177 10.26 -3.29 15.76
C ASP A 177 8.72 -3.24 15.89
N GLY A 178 8.10 -4.42 15.89
CA GLY A 178 6.67 -4.61 16.13
C GLY A 178 6.35 -4.95 17.58
N PHE A 179 7.37 -5.09 18.43
CA PHE A 179 7.34 -5.58 19.80
C PHE A 179 6.86 -7.03 19.93
N ASP A 180 7.22 -7.67 21.05
CA ASP A 180 6.75 -8.98 21.47
C ASP A 180 6.95 -10.05 20.38
N GLY A 181 8.16 -10.11 19.82
CA GLY A 181 8.56 -11.12 18.82
C GLY A 181 8.07 -10.85 17.41
N LYS A 182 7.67 -9.61 17.09
CA LYS A 182 7.05 -9.22 15.81
C LYS A 182 7.83 -8.09 15.16
N ALA A 183 7.64 -7.94 13.86
CA ALA A 183 8.19 -6.81 13.10
C ALA A 183 7.06 -6.03 12.39
N LYS A 184 7.31 -4.75 12.13
CA LYS A 184 6.52 -3.94 11.20
C LYS A 184 7.21 -3.94 9.84
N LEU A 185 6.59 -4.58 8.85
CA LEU A 185 6.98 -4.43 7.46
C LEU A 185 6.30 -3.21 6.88
N ILE A 186 7.07 -2.17 6.62
CA ILE A 186 6.58 -0.91 6.08
C ILE A 186 6.98 -0.84 4.61
N VAL A 187 6.00 -0.83 3.72
CA VAL A 187 6.15 -0.60 2.28
C VAL A 187 5.71 0.82 1.99
N PHE A 188 6.60 1.61 1.39
CA PHE A 188 6.34 3.00 1.04
C PHE A 188 6.41 3.17 -0.48
N ASN A 189 5.35 3.72 -1.05
CA ASN A 189 5.28 4.15 -2.44
C ASN A 189 5.16 5.68 -2.49
N LYS A 190 6.04 6.31 -3.25
CA LYS A 190 5.96 7.73 -3.60
C LYS A 190 5.79 7.86 -5.10
N THR A 191 4.72 8.51 -5.52
CA THR A 191 4.46 8.83 -6.92
C THR A 191 4.71 10.30 -7.18
N ASN A 192 5.45 10.61 -8.25
CA ASN A 192 5.67 11.95 -8.75
C ASN A 192 5.03 12.11 -10.14
N LYS A 193 4.63 13.33 -10.46
CA LYS A 193 4.22 13.76 -11.80
C LYS A 193 5.40 13.69 -12.76
N ALA A 194 5.12 13.65 -14.06
CA ALA A 194 6.15 13.78 -15.10
C ALA A 194 7.03 15.05 -14.96
N SER A 195 6.52 16.09 -14.27
CA SER A 195 7.29 17.30 -13.94
C SER A 195 8.27 17.13 -12.76
N GLY A 196 8.28 15.98 -12.09
CA GLY A 196 9.03 15.71 -10.86
C GLY A 196 8.36 16.20 -9.57
N ALA A 197 7.20 16.87 -9.67
CA ALA A 197 6.45 17.29 -8.49
C ALA A 197 5.80 16.07 -7.79
N PRO A 198 5.72 16.03 -6.46
CA PRO A 198 4.98 14.97 -5.75
C PRO A 198 3.51 14.94 -6.18
N ASP A 199 2.94 13.74 -6.31
CA ASP A 199 1.51 13.55 -6.58
C ASP A 199 0.80 12.86 -5.42
N ASN A 200 1.29 11.70 -5.01
CA ASN A 200 0.74 10.96 -3.87
C ASN A 200 1.78 10.09 -3.19
N THR A 201 1.48 9.72 -1.94
CA THR A 201 2.23 8.71 -1.21
C THR A 201 1.29 7.67 -0.63
N VAL A 202 1.76 6.45 -0.53
CA VAL A 202 1.09 5.35 0.15
C VAL A 202 2.09 4.69 1.07
N THR A 203 1.73 4.54 2.33
CA THR A 203 2.44 3.68 3.29
C THR A 203 1.53 2.53 3.65
N THR A 204 1.97 1.30 3.42
CA THR A 204 1.32 0.11 3.94
C THR A 204 2.21 -0.52 5.00
N THR A 205 1.70 -0.61 6.22
CA THR A 205 2.39 -1.21 7.36
C THR A 205 1.71 -2.53 7.69
N TYR A 206 2.47 -3.61 7.65
CA TYR A 206 2.03 -4.92 8.11
C TYR A 206 2.70 -5.26 9.44
N LEU A 207 1.93 -5.68 10.44
CA LEU A 207 2.50 -6.36 11.61
C LEU A 207 2.69 -7.84 11.26
N ILE A 208 3.92 -8.34 11.33
CA ILE A 208 4.27 -9.68 10.89
C ILE A 208 4.93 -10.52 11.99
N GLN A 209 4.71 -11.84 11.93
CA GLN A 209 5.48 -12.84 12.67
C GLN A 209 6.79 -13.17 11.92
N ALA A 210 7.70 -13.91 12.58
CA ALA A 210 8.99 -14.30 12.00
C ALA A 210 8.86 -15.09 10.67
N ASP A 211 7.80 -15.88 10.52
CA ASP A 211 7.50 -16.63 9.29
C ASP A 211 6.87 -15.76 8.17
N GLY A 212 6.66 -14.47 8.42
CA GLY A 212 6.03 -13.52 7.50
C GLY A 212 4.51 -13.51 7.54
N THR A 213 3.87 -14.31 8.40
CA THR A 213 2.42 -14.28 8.60
C THR A 213 1.98 -12.88 9.04
N ARG A 214 1.04 -12.29 8.29
CA ARG A 214 0.50 -10.95 8.54
C ARG A 214 -0.60 -11.02 9.58
N LEU A 215 -0.49 -10.22 10.62
CA LEU A 215 -1.45 -10.13 11.72
C LEU A 215 -2.39 -8.94 11.52
N SER A 216 -1.85 -7.79 11.12
CA SER A 216 -2.62 -6.59 10.86
C SER A 216 -2.05 -5.81 9.68
N VAL A 217 -2.85 -4.86 9.21
CA VAL A 217 -2.49 -3.92 8.16
C VAL A 217 -2.93 -2.52 8.54
N GLU A 218 -2.10 -1.55 8.24
CA GLU A 218 -2.42 -0.13 8.22
C GLU A 218 -2.06 0.42 6.84
N ILE A 219 -2.96 1.20 6.25
CA ILE A 219 -2.77 1.86 4.96
C ILE A 219 -2.94 3.36 5.19
N VAL A 220 -1.89 4.12 4.95
CA VAL A 220 -1.90 5.58 4.98
C VAL A 220 -1.70 6.09 3.56
N THR A 221 -2.69 6.77 3.01
CA THR A 221 -2.60 7.44 1.71
C THR A 221 -2.57 8.94 1.90
N TYR A 222 -1.82 9.63 1.06
CA TYR A 222 -1.83 11.08 0.97
C TYR A 222 -1.82 11.51 -0.49
N ASN A 223 -2.76 12.35 -0.89
CA ASN A 223 -2.79 12.98 -2.21
C ASN A 223 -2.40 14.46 -2.09
N GLU A 224 -1.32 14.84 -2.76
CA GLU A 224 -0.75 16.19 -2.73
C GLU A 224 -1.66 17.21 -3.43
N THR A 225 -2.32 16.82 -4.51
CA THR A 225 -3.16 17.70 -5.32
C THR A 225 -4.41 18.15 -4.57
N VAL A 226 -5.10 17.23 -3.88
CA VAL A 226 -6.34 17.52 -3.15
C VAL A 226 -6.16 17.63 -1.63
N LYS A 227 -4.94 17.41 -1.12
CA LYS A 227 -4.59 17.49 0.31
C LYS A 227 -5.50 16.60 1.16
N ILE A 228 -5.67 15.36 0.70
CA ILE A 228 -6.45 14.33 1.38
C ILE A 228 -5.50 13.31 1.99
N THR A 229 -5.73 12.97 3.26
CA THR A 229 -5.10 11.83 3.94
C THR A 229 -6.17 10.81 4.30
N ASN A 230 -5.92 9.52 4.02
CA ASN A 230 -6.71 8.44 4.60
C ASN A 230 -5.80 7.53 5.41
N THR A 231 -6.24 7.17 6.60
CA THR A 231 -5.63 6.14 7.43
C THR A 231 -6.66 5.06 7.67
N LEU A 232 -6.34 3.82 7.30
CA LEU A 232 -7.20 2.67 7.50
C LEU A 232 -6.40 1.56 8.15
N SER A 233 -6.97 0.89 9.15
CA SER A 233 -6.29 -0.19 9.87
C SER A 233 -7.24 -1.33 10.20
N GLY A 234 -6.72 -2.55 10.20
CA GLY A 234 -7.48 -3.75 10.51
C GLY A 234 -6.60 -4.95 10.82
N VAL A 235 -7.24 -6.01 11.32
CA VAL A 235 -6.61 -7.30 11.67
C VAL A 235 -7.04 -8.33 10.63
N TYR A 236 -6.09 -9.11 10.12
CA TYR A 236 -6.38 -10.16 9.15
C TYR A 236 -7.15 -11.32 9.80
N LYS A 237 -8.06 -11.92 9.02
CA LYS A 237 -8.85 -13.10 9.35
C LYS A 237 -8.37 -14.31 8.56
#